data_AF-A0A6C0J2T8-F1
#
_entry.id   AF-A0A6C0J2T8-F1
#
_cell.length_a   1.000
_cell.length_b   1.000
_cell.length_c   1.000
_cell.angle_alpha   90.00
_cell.angle_beta   90.00
_cell.angle_gamma   90.00
#
_symmetry.space_group_name_H-M   'P 1'
#
loop_
_entity.id
_entity.type
_entity.pdbx_description
1 polymer ?
#
loop_
_entity_poly.entity_id
_entity_poly.type
_entity_poly.pdbx_seq_one_letter_code
_entity_poly.pdbx_strand_id
1 'polypeptide(L)'
;MNNHIKLLNQLCDIYEDRLIYRTIIVTDNINDSINLYNILENADYSVLIVNKLDNNINYNEVDKRIVLITRNKFKNFIKYLNNTFGIANSYNLVLFSYNIDTKYTYKLNNYYKDLTKNITNIY
;
A
#
# COMPACT_ATOMS: atom_id res chain seq x y z
N MET A 1 3.42 21.37 6.93
CA MET A 1 2.65 20.31 7.62
C MET A 1 3.44 19.02 7.50
N ASN A 2 3.71 18.32 8.61
CA ASN A 2 4.59 17.16 8.61
C ASN A 2 3.94 16.01 7.79
N ASN A 3 4.62 15.49 6.76
CA ASN A 3 4.03 14.53 5.80
C ASN A 3 3.43 13.29 6.49
N HIS A 4 4.00 12.90 7.64
CA HIS A 4 3.50 11.80 8.47
C HIS A 4 2.13 12.06 9.09
N ILE A 5 1.87 13.28 9.58
CA ILE A 5 0.57 13.62 10.17
C ILE A 5 -0.52 13.52 9.10
N LYS A 6 -0.22 13.99 7.88
CA LYS A 6 -1.14 13.87 6.75
C LYS A 6 -1.43 12.40 6.41
N LEU A 7 -0.41 11.54 6.45
CA LEU A 7 -0.57 10.10 6.23
C LEU A 7 -1.42 9.44 7.32
N LEU A 8 -1.15 9.74 8.60
CA LEU A 8 -1.90 9.16 9.71
C LEU A 8 -3.38 9.55 9.65
N ASN A 9 -3.69 10.82 9.36
CA ASN A 9 -5.08 11.25 9.16
C ASN A 9 -5.74 10.49 7.99
N GLN A 10 -5.02 10.36 6.86
CA GLN A 10 -5.53 9.60 5.72
C GLN A 10 -5.80 8.11 6.07
N LEU A 11 -4.99 7.51 6.95
CA LEU A 11 -5.20 6.15 7.41
C LEU A 11 -6.42 6.05 8.35
N CYS A 12 -6.63 7.04 9.24
CA CYS A 12 -7.86 7.11 10.04
C CYS A 12 -9.09 7.16 9.12
N ASP A 13 -9.11 8.06 8.14
CA ASP A 13 -10.21 8.17 7.17
C ASP A 13 -10.47 6.83 6.45
N ILE A 14 -9.40 6.13 6.04
CA ILE A 14 -9.51 4.82 5.37
C ILE A 14 -10.15 3.77 6.30
N TYR A 15 -9.77 3.72 7.56
CA TYR A 15 -10.21 2.66 8.48
C TYR A 15 -11.51 2.97 9.22
N GLU A 16 -11.94 4.23 9.26
CA GLU A 16 -13.25 4.63 9.77
C GLU A 16 -14.37 4.41 8.73
N ASP A 17 -14.11 4.68 7.45
CA ASP A 17 -15.16 4.69 6.41
C ASP A 17 -15.23 3.43 5.53
N ARG A 18 -14.21 2.57 5.46
CA ARG A 18 -14.12 1.52 4.42
C ARG A 18 -14.21 0.10 4.96
N LEU A 19 -14.96 -0.73 4.22
CA LEU A 19 -15.01 -2.19 4.38
C LEU A 19 -13.65 -2.88 4.11
N ILE A 20 -12.76 -2.24 3.34
CA ILE A 20 -11.45 -2.79 2.99
C ILE A 20 -10.44 -2.37 4.06
N TYR A 21 -10.02 -3.35 4.86
CA TYR A 21 -9.23 -3.12 6.08
C TYR A 21 -7.71 -3.14 5.88
N ARG A 22 -7.22 -3.26 4.65
CA ARG A 22 -5.79 -3.36 4.36
C ARG A 22 -5.32 -2.25 3.46
N THR A 23 -4.07 -1.85 3.63
CA THR A 23 -3.47 -0.75 2.88
C THR A 23 -2.08 -1.13 2.41
N ILE A 24 -1.81 -0.94 1.13
CA ILE A 24 -0.45 -0.94 0.59
C ILE A 24 0.04 0.51 0.59
N ILE A 25 1.13 0.79 1.29
CA ILE A 25 1.82 2.07 1.21
C ILE A 25 3.10 1.88 0.40
N VAL A 26 3.22 2.65 -0.67
CA VAL A 26 4.38 2.63 -1.54
C VAL A 26 5.33 3.75 -1.16
N THR A 27 6.60 3.42 -0.87
CA THR A 27 7.67 4.38 -0.55
C THR A 27 8.72 4.46 -1.66
N ASP A 28 9.55 5.51 -1.67
CA ASP A 28 10.57 5.67 -2.72
C ASP A 28 11.72 4.68 -2.59
N ASN A 29 12.17 4.44 -1.36
CA ASN A 29 13.30 3.58 -1.05
C ASN A 29 13.09 2.83 0.28
N ILE A 30 14.03 1.96 0.64
CA ILE A 30 13.93 1.10 1.83
C ILE A 30 14.10 1.88 3.14
N ASN A 31 14.93 2.92 3.17
CA ASN A 31 15.10 3.76 4.37
C ASN A 31 13.79 4.48 4.69
N ASP A 32 13.09 4.95 3.65
CA ASP A 32 11.76 5.55 3.80
C ASP A 32 10.75 4.55 4.36
N SER A 33 10.80 3.27 3.92
CA SER A 33 9.95 2.21 4.47
C SER A 33 10.27 1.95 5.95
N ILE A 34 11.55 1.90 6.33
CA ILE A 34 11.98 1.65 7.72
C ILE A 34 11.57 2.81 8.63
N ASN A 35 11.80 4.05 8.18
CA ASN A 35 11.39 5.23 8.93
C ASN A 35 9.88 5.26 9.14
N LEU A 36 9.12 4.96 8.08
CA LEU A 36 7.67 4.94 8.15
C LEU A 36 7.14 3.78 9.00
N TYR A 37 7.79 2.61 8.95
CA TYR A 37 7.46 1.48 9.81
C TYR A 37 7.50 1.87 11.29
N ASN A 38 8.57 2.52 11.74
CA ASN A 38 8.70 2.96 13.13
C ASN A 38 7.59 3.95 13.52
N ILE A 39 7.22 4.86 12.63
CA ILE A 39 6.16 5.85 12.89
C ILE A 39 4.80 5.16 13.01
N LEU A 40 4.52 4.19 12.14
CA LEU A 40 3.25 3.47 12.13
C LEU A 40 3.10 2.50 13.30
N GLU A 41 4.15 1.77 13.67
CA GLU A 41 4.14 0.88 14.83
C GLU A 41 4.01 1.68 16.14
N ASN A 42 4.65 2.85 16.25
CA ASN A 42 4.45 3.76 17.39
C ASN A 42 3.02 4.35 17.46
N ALA A 43 2.27 4.26 16.36
CA ALA A 43 0.86 4.65 16.29
C ALA A 43 -0.08 3.42 16.30
N ASP A 44 0.40 2.28 16.80
CA ASP A 44 -0.34 1.03 16.98
C ASP A 44 -0.91 0.40 15.68
N TYR A 45 -0.33 0.72 14.53
CA TYR A 45 -0.63 0.02 13.29
C TYR A 45 0.19 -1.28 13.18
N SER A 46 -0.44 -2.35 12.70
CA SER A 46 0.27 -3.59 12.36
C SER A 46 0.86 -3.51 10.95
N VAL A 47 2.19 -3.53 10.85
CA VAL A 47 2.89 -3.26 9.59
C VAL A 47 3.75 -4.44 9.14
N LEU A 48 3.78 -4.68 7.82
CA LEU A 48 4.68 -5.60 7.14
C LEU A 48 5.54 -4.83 6.14
N ILE A 49 6.87 -4.96 6.21
CA ILE A 49 7.76 -4.50 5.14
C ILE A 49 8.02 -5.67 4.16
N VAL A 50 7.64 -5.49 2.89
CA VAL A 50 7.96 -6.46 1.82
C VAL A 50 9.25 -6.03 1.12
N ASN A 51 10.38 -6.53 1.63
CA ASN A 51 11.68 -6.28 1.01
C ASN A 51 11.96 -7.23 -0.17
N LYS A 52 11.55 -8.50 -0.07
CA LYS A 52 11.66 -9.49 -1.14
C LYS A 52 10.32 -10.21 -1.26
N LEU A 53 9.90 -10.48 -2.49
CA LEU A 53 8.71 -11.28 -2.74
C LEU A 53 9.01 -12.74 -2.41
N ASP A 54 8.19 -13.31 -1.53
CA ASP A 54 8.17 -14.73 -1.25
C ASP A 54 6.91 -15.32 -1.89
N ASN A 55 7.10 -16.18 -2.88
CA ASN A 55 6.00 -16.76 -3.63
C ASN A 55 5.21 -17.81 -2.84
N ASN A 56 5.69 -18.21 -1.66
CA ASN A 56 5.03 -19.15 -0.77
C ASN A 56 4.12 -18.46 0.26
N ILE A 57 4.12 -17.12 0.33
CA ILE A 57 3.32 -16.37 1.28
C ILE A 57 2.02 -15.92 0.64
N ASN A 58 0.89 -16.33 1.22
CA ASN A 58 -0.40 -15.72 0.94
C ASN A 58 -0.51 -14.37 1.66
N TYR A 59 -0.07 -13.30 1.01
CA TYR A 59 -0.14 -11.96 1.59
C TYR A 59 -1.59 -11.49 1.88
N ASN A 60 -2.61 -12.07 1.21
CA ASN A 60 -4.02 -11.84 1.51
C ASN A 60 -4.47 -12.52 2.83
N GLU A 61 -3.65 -13.36 3.45
CA GLU A 61 -3.92 -13.99 4.74
C GLU A 61 -3.02 -13.50 5.87
N VAL A 62 -1.97 -12.73 5.54
CA VAL A 62 -1.10 -12.15 6.57
C VAL A 62 -1.89 -11.18 7.45
N ASP A 63 -1.82 -11.41 8.76
CA ASP A 63 -2.45 -10.56 9.79
C ASP A 63 -1.65 -9.26 10.02
N LYS A 64 -1.54 -8.48 8.95
CA LYS A 64 -0.92 -7.15 8.93
C LYS A 64 -1.80 -6.22 8.10
N ARG A 65 -2.23 -5.12 8.71
CA ARG A 65 -3.14 -4.15 8.08
C ARG A 65 -2.42 -3.33 7.02
N ILE A 66 -1.15 -3.02 7.26
CA ILE A 66 -0.36 -2.19 6.35
C ILE A 66 0.78 -3.01 5.75
N VAL A 67 0.89 -2.95 4.42
CA VAL A 67 2.04 -3.46 3.67
C VAL A 67 2.86 -2.28 3.16
N LEU A 68 4.10 -2.15 3.63
CA LEU A 68 5.07 -1.20 3.12
C LEU A 68 5.90 -1.85 2.02
N ILE A 69 5.98 -1.17 0.87
CA ILE A 69 6.75 -1.66 -0.27
C ILE A 69 7.42 -0.51 -1.02
N THR A 70 8.61 -0.76 -1.54
CA THR A 70 9.30 0.23 -2.36
C THR A 70 8.71 0.28 -3.77
N ARG A 71 8.67 1.47 -4.37
CA ARG A 71 8.09 1.72 -5.71
C ARG A 71 8.61 0.80 -6.82
N ASN A 72 9.89 0.44 -6.78
CA ASN A 72 10.50 -0.46 -7.76
C ASN A 72 10.02 -1.91 -7.65
N LYS A 73 9.45 -2.30 -6.51
CA LYS A 73 8.92 -3.66 -6.25
C LYS A 73 7.40 -3.72 -6.36
N PHE A 74 6.72 -2.59 -6.21
CA PHE A 74 5.26 -2.49 -6.22
C PHE A 74 4.60 -3.25 -7.39
N LYS A 75 5.03 -2.98 -8.65
CA LYS A 75 4.40 -3.64 -9.82
C LYS A 75 4.50 -5.16 -9.76
N ASN A 76 5.65 -5.70 -9.33
CA ASN A 76 5.83 -7.15 -9.24
C ASN A 76 4.98 -7.75 -8.12
N PHE A 77 4.88 -7.07 -6.98
CA PHE A 77 4.01 -7.47 -5.87
C PHE A 77 2.55 -7.52 -6.29
N ILE A 78 2.06 -6.47 -6.94
CA ILE A 78 0.68 -6.37 -7.41
C ILE A 78 0.37 -7.45 -8.45
N LYS A 79 1.30 -7.73 -9.38
CA LYS A 79 1.14 -8.83 -10.34
C LYS A 79 1.06 -10.19 -9.64
N TYR A 80 1.92 -10.42 -8.65
CA TYR A 80 1.90 -11.64 -7.87
C TYR A 80 0.55 -11.82 -7.17
N LEU A 81 0.10 -10.81 -6.41
CA LEU A 81 -1.21 -10.82 -5.75
C LEU A 81 -2.35 -11.10 -6.73
N ASN A 82 -2.38 -10.38 -7.85
CA ASN A 82 -3.44 -10.52 -8.83
C ASN A 82 -3.47 -11.91 -9.48
N ASN A 83 -2.30 -12.48 -9.79
CA ASN A 83 -2.21 -13.77 -10.47
C ASN A 83 -2.44 -14.95 -9.52
N THR A 84 -2.07 -14.82 -8.24
CA THR A 84 -2.12 -15.93 -7.29
C THR A 84 -3.44 -15.97 -6.52
N PHE A 85 -3.99 -14.82 -6.15
CA PHE A 85 -5.14 -14.74 -5.24
C PHE A 85 -6.28 -13.87 -5.77
N GLY A 86 -6.03 -13.06 -6.81
CA GLY A 86 -6.89 -11.95 -7.18
C GLY A 86 -6.68 -10.77 -6.25
N ILE A 87 -6.49 -9.58 -6.83
CA ILE A 87 -6.28 -8.35 -6.04
C ILE A 87 -7.53 -7.49 -5.90
N ALA A 88 -8.60 -7.83 -6.64
CA ALA A 88 -9.83 -7.07 -6.65
C ALA A 88 -10.35 -6.90 -5.21
N ASN A 89 -10.31 -5.65 -4.73
CA ASN A 89 -10.87 -5.18 -3.47
C ASN A 89 -10.17 -5.59 -2.15
N SER A 90 -8.94 -6.09 -2.18
CA SER A 90 -8.26 -6.49 -0.93
C SER A 90 -7.46 -5.36 -0.26
N TYR A 91 -7.02 -4.34 -1.00
CA TYR A 91 -6.16 -3.28 -0.46
C TYR A 91 -6.57 -1.88 -0.92
N ASN A 92 -6.50 -0.93 0.01
CA ASN A 92 -6.33 0.49 -0.29
C ASN A 92 -4.89 0.75 -0.78
N LEU A 93 -4.70 1.76 -1.61
CA LEU A 93 -3.37 2.19 -2.06
C LEU A 93 -3.07 3.59 -1.57
N VAL A 94 -1.93 3.74 -0.90
CA VAL A 94 -1.35 5.04 -0.54
C VAL A 94 0.03 5.16 -1.17
N LEU A 95 0.27 6.27 -1.84
CA LEU A 95 1.58 6.59 -2.42
C LEU A 95 2.23 7.63 -1.53
N PHE A 96 3.29 7.26 -0.83
CA PHE A 96 3.95 8.10 0.16
C PHE A 96 5.38 8.40 -0.30
N SER A 97 5.67 9.68 -0.50
CA SER A 97 6.98 10.15 -0.94
C SER A 97 7.39 11.36 -0.13
N TYR A 98 8.61 11.35 0.39
CA TYR A 98 9.21 12.52 1.02
C TYR A 98 9.65 13.56 -0.01
N ASN A 99 9.96 13.11 -1.22
CA ASN A 99 10.44 13.92 -2.33
C ASN A 99 9.40 13.90 -3.44
N ILE A 100 8.45 14.85 -3.39
CA ILE A 100 7.28 14.91 -4.27
C ILE A 100 7.69 14.78 -5.75
N ASP A 101 7.58 13.58 -6.31
CA ASP A 101 7.62 13.34 -7.75
C ASP A 101 6.22 12.92 -8.23
N THR A 102 5.46 13.92 -8.63
CA THR A 102 4.04 13.78 -9.02
C THR A 102 3.88 12.86 -10.23
N LYS A 103 4.82 12.85 -11.18
CA LYS A 103 4.69 12.10 -12.43
C LYS A 103 4.75 10.58 -12.21
N TYR A 104 5.60 10.10 -11.32
CA TYR A 104 5.67 8.67 -10.98
C TYR A 104 4.48 8.23 -10.14
N THR A 105 4.04 9.08 -9.22
CA THR A 105 2.85 8.86 -8.40
C THR A 105 1.61 8.58 -9.27
N TYR A 106 1.38 9.38 -10.31
CA TYR A 106 0.29 9.14 -11.26
C TYR A 106 0.38 7.80 -11.99
N LYS A 107 1.59 7.40 -12.44
CA LYS A 107 1.77 6.12 -13.17
C LYS A 107 1.45 4.91 -12.32
N LEU A 108 1.83 4.92 -11.03
CA LEU A 108 1.55 3.79 -10.13
C LEU A 108 0.07 3.73 -9.75
N ASN A 109 -0.55 4.89 -9.51
CA ASN A 109 -1.97 4.96 -9.23
C ASN A 109 -2.81 4.43 -10.39
N ASN A 110 -2.50 4.86 -11.63
CA ASN A 110 -3.19 4.38 -12.82
C ASN A 110 -3.00 2.86 -13.01
N TYR A 111 -1.77 2.38 -12.86
CA TYR A 111 -1.48 0.95 -12.94
C TYR A 111 -2.32 0.11 -11.97
N TYR A 112 -2.44 0.55 -10.72
CA TYR A 112 -3.26 -0.14 -9.72
C TYR A 112 -4.75 -0.05 -10.07
N LYS A 113 -5.22 1.15 -10.42
CA LYS A 113 -6.63 1.37 -10.82
C LYS A 113 -7.03 0.48 -11.99
N ASP A 114 -6.21 0.38 -13.04
CA ASP A 114 -6.51 -0.45 -14.22
C ASP A 114 -6.65 -1.93 -13.88
N LEU A 115 -5.87 -2.43 -12.91
CA LEU A 115 -6.00 -3.81 -12.43
C LEU A 115 -7.26 -4.02 -11.57
N THR A 116 -7.61 -3.04 -10.72
CA THR A 116 -8.79 -3.13 -9.84
C THR A 116 -10.11 -2.79 -10.54
N LYS A 117 -10.10 -2.01 -11.62
CA LYS A 117 -11.28 -1.55 -12.37
C LYS A 117 -12.01 -2.64 -13.14
N ASN A 118 -11.42 -3.82 -13.32
CA ASN A 118 -12.10 -4.91 -14.02
C ASN A 118 -13.28 -5.49 -13.22
N ILE A 119 -13.47 -5.14 -11.94
CA ILE A 119 -14.68 -5.49 -11.18
C ILE A 119 -14.94 -4.41 -10.11
N THR A 120 -15.67 -3.33 -10.41
CA THR A 120 -16.73 -2.76 -9.52
C THR A 120 -17.53 -1.69 -10.27
N ASN A 121 -18.87 -1.78 -10.23
CA ASN A 121 -19.79 -0.73 -10.67
C ASN A 121 -19.52 0.60 -9.96
N ILE A 122 -19.74 1.68 -10.71
CA ILE A 122 -19.68 3.08 -10.29
C ILE A 122 -20.94 3.41 -9.48
N TYR A 123 -20.76 4.04 -8.32
CA TYR A 123 -21.71 4.98 -7.74
C TYR A 123 -21.03 6.35 -7.63
#